data_AF-A0A815WKF4-F1
#
_entry.id   AF-A0A815WKF4-F1
#
_cell.length_a   1.000
_cell.length_b   1.000
_cell.length_c   1.000
_cell.angle_alpha   90.00
_cell.angle_beta   90.00
_cell.angle_gamma   90.00
#
_symmetry.space_group_name_H-M   'P 1'
#
loop_
_entity.id
_entity.type
_entity.pdbx_description
1 polymer ?
#
loop_
_entity_poly.entity_id
_entity_poly.type
_entity_poly.pdbx_seq_one_letter_code
_entity_poly.pdbx_strand_id
1 'polypeptide(L)'
;MWLRYSLLLLLALVSSVQAQNFNPDTDDFDLYGAKVAANEVLIVEVQNTYNEFWIQFAPYYNNATQFEQSCVVEFDASQYVYTVTVGRNQTAAQFFFIGETTDIDQNDPVENRTFVGTFTYHGSIPDIDCRASEYEYNIQYIPTAYPHQDYLTLTADVTGSTAFCFSNLFSCTFNTSPNSLNVWPGNISWPNTTFMPHAVDYHQSYGVIVGFVDNGRNSRVKFKPIVYLFAVNISAAPSVSAVWQYSVNGTWQSGQTNVGADVFAAKYSMSVKLNDARQVLVGIQSMNTVFLFSVSSSLTTLTQIASQDTGKSWGFGKEVAWLDYSGSSVAILANVYSFSYTWSSSRIFVYDSFTNASSPVAIFPNSQQALSENMSPTLLNVVSTPVNLAFVDVYGNIFVILSSPAGTYPSTTGSDEQSNPAFSTATPCIVGTYKNVSNIHPCSLCPTATKNPGNSSTSCSSCAANTFCPLGSSSDIDLSSLNAVIQALAYPESPELTGFDDILLVNVFGIGTTAHCVVVSPLFWAIIVAILALIVMITIALLKYRIKHAESE
;
A
#
# COMPACT_ATOMS: atom_id res chain seq x y z
N MET A 1 -54.47 -10.95 -13.97
CA MET A 1 -53.09 -10.72 -14.48
C MET A 1 -52.59 -9.32 -14.15
N TRP A 2 -53.38 -8.27 -14.42
CA TRP A 2 -53.06 -6.88 -14.06
C TRP A 2 -52.80 -6.65 -12.56
N LEU A 3 -53.58 -7.26 -11.66
CA LEU A 3 -53.38 -7.12 -10.21
C LEU A 3 -52.03 -7.68 -9.70
N ARG A 4 -51.48 -8.71 -10.38
CA ARG A 4 -50.18 -9.29 -10.02
C ARG A 4 -49.02 -8.42 -10.49
N TYR A 5 -49.15 -7.77 -11.65
CA TYR A 5 -48.17 -6.81 -12.14
C TYR A 5 -48.16 -5.53 -11.30
N SER A 6 -49.33 -5.03 -10.90
CA SER A 6 -49.40 -3.87 -10.00
C SER A 6 -48.83 -4.18 -8.62
N LEU A 7 -49.06 -5.38 -8.06
CA LEU A 7 -48.48 -5.77 -6.76
C LEU A 7 -46.95 -5.96 -6.84
N LEU A 8 -46.43 -6.51 -7.94
CA LEU A 8 -44.99 -6.63 -8.18
C LEU A 8 -44.33 -5.26 -8.41
N LEU A 9 -45.00 -4.34 -9.12
CA LEU A 9 -44.52 -2.97 -9.28
C LEU A 9 -44.56 -2.21 -7.96
N LEU A 10 -45.60 -2.42 -7.14
CA LEU A 10 -45.71 -1.83 -5.80
C LEU A 10 -44.68 -2.42 -4.84
N LEU A 11 -44.42 -3.72 -4.87
CA LEU A 11 -43.34 -4.36 -4.09
C LEU A 11 -41.96 -3.88 -4.54
N ALA A 12 -41.74 -3.69 -5.85
CA ALA A 12 -40.51 -3.12 -6.39
C ALA A 12 -40.33 -1.63 -6.04
N LEU A 13 -41.44 -0.87 -5.97
CA LEU A 13 -41.47 0.54 -5.55
C LEU A 13 -41.33 0.69 -4.03
N VAL A 14 -41.87 -0.24 -3.23
CA VAL A 14 -41.74 -0.26 -1.77
C VAL A 14 -40.34 -0.73 -1.37
N SER A 15 -39.70 -1.60 -2.16
CA SER A 15 -38.28 -1.96 -1.96
C SER A 15 -37.30 -0.87 -2.39
N SER A 16 -37.73 0.16 -3.12
CA SER A 16 -36.85 1.26 -3.59
C SER A 16 -36.88 2.52 -2.71
N VAL A 17 -37.60 2.52 -1.59
CA VAL A 17 -37.66 3.66 -0.64
C VAL A 17 -37.28 3.23 0.77
N GLN A 18 -36.53 2.14 0.93
CA GLN A 18 -35.71 2.01 2.13
C GLN A 18 -34.53 2.95 1.94
N ALA A 19 -34.51 4.05 2.71
CA ALA A 19 -33.26 4.73 3.01
C ALA A 19 -32.27 3.62 3.41
N GLN A 20 -31.21 3.45 2.63
CA GLN A 20 -30.19 2.46 2.95
C GLN A 20 -29.56 2.91 4.27
N ASN A 21 -29.97 2.27 5.37
CA ASN A 21 -29.30 2.43 6.66
C ASN A 21 -27.84 2.09 6.43
N PHE A 22 -26.98 3.07 6.64
CA PHE A 22 -25.55 2.88 6.55
C PHE A 22 -25.07 2.32 7.86
N ASN A 23 -24.61 1.07 7.81
CA ASN A 23 -24.06 0.36 8.94
C ASN A 23 -22.63 -0.07 8.57
N PRO A 24 -21.64 0.83 8.71
CA PRO A 24 -20.28 0.53 8.35
C PRO A 24 -19.70 -0.57 9.24
N ASP A 25 -18.76 -1.33 8.68
CA ASP A 25 -17.89 -2.16 9.50
C ASP A 25 -16.92 -1.22 10.23
N THR A 26 -17.01 -1.20 11.56
CA THR A 26 -16.17 -0.34 12.41
C THR A 26 -14.81 -0.96 12.68
N ASP A 27 -14.69 -2.28 12.48
CA ASP A 27 -13.45 -3.03 12.70
C ASP A 27 -12.59 -3.12 11.43
N ASP A 28 -13.09 -2.65 10.28
CA ASP A 28 -12.34 -2.60 9.02
C ASP A 28 -11.62 -1.25 8.87
N PHE A 29 -10.33 -1.25 9.21
CA PHE A 29 -9.43 -0.09 9.09
C PHE A 29 -9.09 0.29 7.64
N ASP A 30 -9.50 -0.50 6.63
CA ASP A 30 -9.31 -0.18 5.22
C ASP A 30 -10.54 0.49 4.59
N LEU A 31 -11.67 0.48 5.29
CA LEU A 31 -12.97 0.82 4.74
C LEU A 31 -13.16 2.34 4.56
N TYR A 32 -13.53 2.75 3.35
CA TYR A 32 -13.89 4.12 2.94
C TYR A 32 -12.79 5.20 3.00
N GLY A 33 -11.51 4.84 3.18
CA GLY A 33 -10.39 5.81 3.03
C GLY A 33 -9.24 5.62 4.01
N ALA A 34 -8.28 6.54 3.96
CA ALA A 34 -7.08 6.50 4.80
C ALA A 34 -7.38 6.87 6.26
N LYS A 35 -7.17 5.93 7.18
CA LYS A 35 -7.39 6.16 8.62
C LYS A 35 -6.21 6.80 9.35
N VAL A 36 -5.08 6.95 8.67
CA VAL A 36 -3.87 7.53 9.26
C VAL A 36 -3.30 8.64 8.38
N ALA A 37 -2.84 9.70 9.02
CA ALA A 37 -2.13 10.81 8.40
C ALA A 37 -0.96 11.25 9.30
N ALA A 38 0.11 11.74 8.69
CA ALA A 38 1.33 12.14 9.40
C ALA A 38 2.04 13.31 8.73
N ASN A 39 2.68 14.15 9.53
CA ASN A 39 3.63 15.17 9.09
C ASN A 39 4.75 15.34 10.14
N GLU A 40 5.51 16.43 10.09
CA GLU A 40 6.60 16.69 11.05
C GLU A 40 6.11 17.09 12.45
N VAL A 41 4.82 17.40 12.62
CA VAL A 41 4.23 17.91 13.86
C VAL A 41 3.44 16.85 14.60
N LEU A 42 2.64 16.05 13.88
CA LEU A 42 1.81 15.00 14.46
C LEU A 42 1.61 13.78 13.53
N ILE A 43 1.28 12.67 14.16
CA ILE A 43 0.68 11.47 13.56
C ILE A 43 -0.72 11.37 14.16
N VAL A 44 -1.72 11.14 13.32
CA VAL A 44 -3.11 10.92 13.74
C VAL A 44 -3.64 9.64 13.14
N GLU A 45 -4.34 8.87 13.95
CA GLU A 45 -5.12 7.70 13.55
C GLU A 45 -6.57 7.87 13.99
N VAL A 46 -7.47 7.41 13.13
CA VAL A 46 -8.90 7.29 13.40
C VAL A 46 -9.21 5.88 13.85
N GLN A 47 -9.82 5.73 15.02
CA GLN A 47 -10.27 4.45 15.55
C GLN A 47 -11.80 4.44 15.71
N ASN A 48 -12.51 4.11 14.62
CA ASN A 48 -13.98 4.11 14.61
C ASN A 48 -14.60 3.12 15.60
N THR A 49 -13.97 1.98 15.89
CA THR A 49 -14.45 1.03 16.92
C THR A 49 -14.56 1.68 18.31
N TYR A 50 -13.68 2.63 18.62
CA TYR A 50 -13.64 3.33 19.91
C TYR A 50 -14.19 4.76 19.86
N ASN A 51 -14.56 5.24 18.67
CA ASN A 51 -14.97 6.62 18.41
C ASN A 51 -13.92 7.66 18.84
N GLU A 52 -12.65 7.41 18.57
CA GLU A 52 -11.57 8.30 18.99
C GLU A 52 -10.55 8.60 17.89
N PHE A 53 -9.94 9.77 17.99
CA PHE A 53 -8.69 10.08 17.33
C PHE A 53 -7.56 9.81 18.30
N TRP A 54 -6.64 8.94 17.90
CA TRP A 54 -5.37 8.78 18.58
C TRP A 54 -4.34 9.70 17.90
N ILE A 55 -3.68 10.54 18.68
CA ILE A 55 -2.78 11.60 18.20
C ILE A 55 -1.45 11.46 18.91
N GLN A 56 -0.36 11.41 18.15
CA GLN A 56 1.00 11.51 18.68
C GLN A 56 1.66 12.74 18.12
N PHE A 57 2.20 13.57 19.02
CA PHE A 57 2.91 14.77 18.64
C PHE A 57 4.41 14.48 18.51
N ALA A 58 5.08 15.26 17.68
CA ALA A 58 6.52 15.28 17.57
C ALA A 58 7.16 15.93 18.82
N PRO A 59 8.42 15.61 19.17
CA PRO A 59 9.34 14.73 18.45
C PRO A 59 9.02 13.25 18.66
N TYR A 60 9.00 12.47 17.58
CA TYR A 60 8.77 11.01 17.62
C TYR A 60 9.94 10.19 18.21
N TYR A 61 10.85 10.82 18.97
CA TYR A 61 12.08 10.21 19.45
C TYR A 61 11.93 9.57 20.83
N ASN A 62 12.49 8.37 20.92
CA ASN A 62 12.21 7.38 21.93
C ASN A 62 13.16 7.47 23.13
N ASN A 63 13.11 8.56 23.90
CA ASN A 63 13.63 8.52 25.25
C ASN A 63 12.51 8.02 26.16
N ALA A 64 12.69 6.81 26.70
CA ALA A 64 11.77 5.95 27.46
C ALA A 64 11.07 6.56 28.71
N THR A 65 11.04 7.88 28.84
CA THR A 65 10.41 8.61 29.94
C THR A 65 9.25 9.51 29.51
N GLN A 66 8.82 9.50 28.23
CA GLN A 66 7.79 10.43 27.72
C GLN A 66 6.60 9.73 27.06
N PHE A 67 5.86 8.93 27.83
CA PHE A 67 4.47 8.54 27.51
C PHE A 67 3.49 9.73 27.49
N GLU A 68 3.99 10.97 27.63
CA GLU A 68 3.20 12.20 27.75
C GLU A 68 3.05 12.95 26.40
N GLN A 69 3.42 12.35 25.27
CA GLN A 69 3.34 13.02 23.95
C GLN A 69 2.18 12.54 23.06
N SER A 70 1.21 11.82 23.62
CA SER A 70 0.02 11.39 22.91
C SER A 70 -1.26 11.93 23.55
N CYS A 71 -2.28 12.12 22.72
CA CYS A 71 -3.63 12.44 23.13
C CYS A 71 -4.62 11.49 22.47
N VAL A 72 -5.66 11.17 23.23
CA VAL A 72 -6.86 10.53 22.70
C VAL A 72 -7.99 11.54 22.77
N VAL A 73 -8.68 11.73 21.65
CA VAL A 73 -9.79 12.69 21.54
C VAL A 73 -11.00 11.95 21.03
N GLU A 74 -12.00 11.81 21.88
CA GLU A 74 -13.27 11.17 21.54
C GLU A 74 -14.10 12.05 20.61
N PHE A 75 -14.81 11.41 19.67
CA PHE A 75 -15.86 12.00 18.84
C PHE A 75 -17.20 11.30 19.10
N ASP A 76 -18.28 11.85 18.55
CA ASP A 76 -19.63 11.34 18.82
C ASP A 76 -19.80 9.90 18.30
N ALA A 77 -20.38 9.02 19.11
CA ALA A 77 -20.64 7.63 18.74
C ALA A 77 -21.59 7.48 17.53
N SER A 78 -22.34 8.53 17.19
CA SER A 78 -23.16 8.57 15.97
C SER A 78 -22.34 8.88 14.72
N GLN A 79 -21.03 9.12 14.80
CA GLN A 79 -20.18 9.50 13.69
C GLN A 79 -19.31 8.33 13.24
N TYR A 80 -19.13 8.21 11.93
CA TYR A 80 -18.13 7.32 11.33
C TYR A 80 -17.21 8.14 10.44
N VAL A 81 -15.91 8.12 10.75
CA VAL A 81 -14.90 8.89 10.02
C VAL A 81 -14.30 8.04 8.90
N TYR A 82 -14.38 8.55 7.67
CA TYR A 82 -13.88 7.90 6.46
C TYR A 82 -12.39 8.07 6.30
N THR A 83 -11.91 9.29 6.42
CA THR A 83 -10.51 9.60 6.15
C THR A 83 -10.06 10.79 6.97
N VAL A 84 -8.77 10.80 7.30
CA VAL A 84 -8.07 11.88 7.98
C VAL A 84 -6.92 12.38 7.12
N THR A 85 -6.61 13.66 7.23
CA THR A 85 -5.52 14.28 6.47
C THR A 85 -4.87 15.42 7.26
N VAL A 86 -3.61 15.71 6.94
CA VAL A 86 -2.81 16.78 7.53
C VAL A 86 -2.11 17.57 6.44
N GLY A 87 -1.86 18.85 6.70
CA GLY A 87 -0.98 19.66 5.87
C GLY A 87 0.45 19.16 5.98
N ARG A 88 1.14 19.03 4.85
CA ARG A 88 2.48 18.46 4.79
C ARG A 88 3.55 19.34 5.46
N ASN A 89 3.39 20.65 5.38
CA ASN A 89 4.32 21.65 5.90
C ASN A 89 3.54 22.68 6.72
N GLN A 90 2.72 22.17 7.64
CA GLN A 90 2.04 22.98 8.65
C GLN A 90 2.92 23.07 9.90
N THR A 91 2.84 24.19 10.59
CA THR A 91 3.48 24.37 11.90
C THR A 91 2.50 24.16 13.05
N ALA A 92 1.20 24.28 12.78
CA ALA A 92 0.15 24.04 13.75
C ALA A 92 -0.08 22.54 13.92
N ALA A 93 -0.43 22.11 15.14
CA ALA A 93 -0.87 20.75 15.38
C ALA A 93 -2.37 20.63 15.05
N GLN A 94 -2.65 20.45 13.75
CA GLN A 94 -3.99 20.46 13.19
C GLN A 94 -4.20 19.28 12.24
N PHE A 95 -5.42 18.77 12.17
CA PHE A 95 -5.81 17.82 11.12
C PHE A 95 -7.25 18.05 10.69
N PHE A 96 -7.59 17.45 9.56
CA PHE A 96 -8.94 17.45 9.01
C PHE A 96 -9.43 16.02 8.86
N PHE A 97 -10.73 15.85 8.97
CA PHE A 97 -11.37 14.56 8.79
C PHE A 97 -12.72 14.75 8.10
N ILE A 98 -13.22 13.68 7.49
CA ILE A 98 -14.53 13.66 6.83
C ILE A 98 -15.22 12.35 7.15
N GLY A 99 -16.54 12.38 7.27
CA GLY A 99 -17.31 11.21 7.67
C GLY A 99 -18.81 11.36 7.43
N GLU A 100 -19.56 10.39 7.94
CA GLU A 100 -21.01 10.39 7.92
C GLU A 100 -21.59 10.04 9.29
N THR A 101 -22.77 10.57 9.57
CA THR A 101 -23.57 10.17 10.73
C THR A 101 -24.20 8.80 10.46
N THR A 102 -24.01 7.84 11.36
CA THR A 102 -24.48 6.45 11.26
C THR A 102 -25.85 6.24 11.86
N ASP A 103 -26.18 6.98 12.93
CA ASP A 103 -27.47 6.91 13.63
C ASP A 103 -28.50 7.87 13.02
N ILE A 104 -28.83 7.66 11.74
CA ILE A 104 -29.89 8.42 11.07
C ILE A 104 -31.18 7.62 11.18
N ASP A 105 -32.10 8.14 11.99
CA ASP A 105 -33.45 7.62 12.12
C ASP A 105 -34.12 7.60 10.73
N GLN A 106 -34.77 6.50 10.35
CA GLN A 106 -35.40 6.34 9.02
C GLN A 106 -36.46 7.39 8.69
N ASN A 107 -36.93 8.12 9.71
CA ASN A 107 -37.94 9.16 9.61
C ASN A 107 -37.36 10.58 9.60
N ASP A 108 -36.08 10.75 9.91
CA ASP A 108 -35.43 12.06 9.89
C ASP A 108 -35.00 12.41 8.46
N PRO A 109 -35.20 13.67 8.03
CA PRO A 109 -34.68 14.11 6.74
C PRO A 109 -33.17 13.91 6.72
N VAL A 110 -32.67 13.27 5.65
CA VAL A 110 -31.25 12.91 5.41
C VAL A 110 -30.32 14.15 5.27
N GLU A 111 -30.79 15.33 5.64
CA GLU A 111 -30.00 16.55 5.72
C GLU A 111 -28.90 16.38 6.78
N ASN A 112 -27.72 16.92 6.52
CA ASN A 112 -26.57 16.85 7.45
C ASN A 112 -26.06 15.42 7.73
N ARG A 113 -26.14 14.52 6.74
CA ARG A 113 -25.54 13.19 6.85
C ARG A 113 -24.01 13.23 6.80
N THR A 114 -23.44 13.84 5.77
CA THR A 114 -21.99 13.93 5.57
C THR A 114 -21.43 15.18 6.25
N PHE A 115 -20.29 15.05 6.91
CA PHE A 115 -19.64 16.15 7.61
C PHE A 115 -18.15 16.22 7.31
N VAL A 116 -17.60 17.43 7.35
CA VAL A 116 -16.16 17.71 7.35
C VAL A 116 -15.82 18.34 8.69
N GLY A 117 -14.76 17.88 9.33
CA GLY A 117 -14.30 18.45 10.59
C GLY A 117 -12.83 18.79 10.61
N THR A 118 -12.45 19.55 11.62
CA THR A 118 -11.07 19.88 11.96
C THR A 118 -10.85 19.75 13.45
N PHE A 119 -9.64 19.36 13.79
CA PHE A 119 -9.10 19.42 15.13
C PHE A 119 -7.87 20.33 15.12
N THR A 120 -7.78 21.25 16.07
CA THR A 120 -6.63 22.14 16.24
C THR A 120 -6.17 22.12 17.69
N TYR A 121 -4.93 21.72 17.94
CA TYR A 121 -4.32 21.81 19.26
C TYR A 121 -3.67 23.19 19.47
N HIS A 122 -3.99 23.84 20.58
CA HIS A 122 -3.50 25.15 20.99
C HIS A 122 -2.49 25.09 22.14
N GLY A 123 -2.35 23.93 22.79
CA GLY A 123 -1.41 23.73 23.88
C GLY A 123 0.05 23.69 23.41
N SER A 124 0.95 23.57 24.40
CA SER A 124 2.39 23.53 24.18
C SER A 124 2.84 22.10 23.85
N ILE A 125 3.43 21.87 22.67
CA ILE A 125 3.92 20.54 22.25
C ILE A 125 4.92 19.90 23.25
N PRO A 126 5.83 20.67 23.90
CA PRO A 126 6.68 20.11 24.96
C PRO A 126 5.95 19.63 26.23
N ASP A 127 4.76 20.16 26.51
CA ASP A 127 3.98 19.92 27.74
C ASP A 127 2.53 19.60 27.36
N ILE A 128 2.31 18.41 26.79
CA ILE A 128 1.01 18.06 26.22
C ILE A 128 -0.02 17.82 27.33
N ASP A 129 -1.07 18.65 27.33
CA ASP A 129 -2.28 18.44 28.11
C ASP A 129 -3.45 18.20 27.16
N CYS A 130 -4.09 17.03 27.25
CA CYS A 130 -5.18 16.60 26.38
C CYS A 130 -6.56 17.04 26.88
N ARG A 131 -6.62 18.05 27.74
CA ARG A 131 -7.89 18.63 28.18
C ARG A 131 -8.59 19.35 27.04
N ALA A 132 -9.92 19.32 27.06
CA ALA A 132 -10.78 20.02 26.11
C ALA A 132 -10.57 21.53 26.03
N SER A 133 -9.85 22.16 26.98
CA SER A 133 -9.46 23.57 26.90
C SER A 133 -8.29 23.84 25.96
N GLU A 134 -7.50 22.83 25.63
CA GLU A 134 -6.25 22.94 24.86
C GLU A 134 -6.44 22.64 23.37
N TYR A 135 -7.67 22.32 22.94
CA TYR A 135 -7.96 22.07 21.54
C TYR A 135 -9.32 22.62 21.10
N GLU A 136 -9.42 22.96 19.81
CA GLU A 136 -10.67 23.25 19.13
C GLU A 136 -11.05 22.06 18.25
N TYR A 137 -12.29 21.59 18.42
CA TYR A 137 -12.91 20.56 17.60
C TYR A 137 -14.13 21.16 16.90
N ASN A 138 -14.15 21.12 15.58
CA ASN A 138 -15.17 21.81 14.78
C ASN A 138 -15.65 20.94 13.64
N ILE A 139 -16.97 20.88 13.44
CA ILE A 139 -17.61 20.12 12.37
C ILE A 139 -18.52 21.06 11.57
N GLN A 140 -18.49 20.93 10.26
CA GLN A 140 -19.44 21.52 9.33
C GLN A 140 -20.13 20.41 8.53
N TYR A 141 -21.45 20.48 8.48
CA TYR A 141 -22.25 19.53 7.71
C TYR A 141 -22.41 19.98 6.27
N ILE A 142 -22.37 19.02 5.36
CA ILE A 142 -22.70 19.27 3.96
C ILE A 142 -24.21 19.54 3.90
N PRO A 143 -24.63 20.72 3.43
CA PRO A 143 -26.02 21.18 3.58
C PRO A 143 -27.02 20.39 2.72
N THR A 144 -26.53 19.64 1.73
CA THR A 144 -27.37 18.77 0.89
C THR A 144 -27.27 17.34 1.37
N ALA A 145 -28.43 16.69 1.49
CA ALA A 145 -28.58 15.27 1.76
C ALA A 145 -28.08 14.41 0.60
N TYR A 146 -26.77 14.18 0.52
CA TYR A 146 -26.22 13.20 -0.41
C TYR A 146 -26.39 11.78 0.14
N PRO A 147 -26.66 10.77 -0.72
CA PRO A 147 -26.60 9.38 -0.30
C PRO A 147 -25.18 9.01 0.15
N HIS A 148 -25.04 7.86 0.79
CA HIS A 148 -23.73 7.28 1.16
C HIS A 148 -22.71 7.40 0.01
N GLN A 149 -21.49 7.82 0.34
CA GLN A 149 -20.40 7.99 -0.64
C GLN A 149 -19.23 7.05 -0.36
N ASP A 150 -19.17 5.89 -1.04
CA ASP A 150 -18.07 4.92 -0.97
C ASP A 150 -16.69 5.50 -1.36
N TYR A 151 -16.68 6.61 -2.08
CA TYR A 151 -15.54 7.20 -2.80
C TYR A 151 -15.22 8.61 -2.35
N LEU A 152 -15.57 8.95 -1.11
CA LEU A 152 -15.28 10.27 -0.59
C LEU A 152 -13.79 10.38 -0.26
N THR A 153 -13.12 11.33 -0.88
CA THR A 153 -11.68 11.58 -0.67
C THR A 153 -11.45 12.95 -0.07
N LEU A 154 -10.40 13.08 0.75
CA LEU A 154 -10.03 14.29 1.47
C LEU A 154 -8.52 14.52 1.34
N THR A 155 -8.12 15.77 1.16
CA THR A 155 -6.73 16.22 1.28
C THR A 155 -6.69 17.61 1.91
N ALA A 156 -5.55 17.99 2.46
CA ALA A 156 -5.30 19.33 2.98
C ALA A 156 -4.35 20.10 2.07
N ASP A 157 -4.45 21.42 2.13
CA ASP A 157 -3.41 22.27 1.57
C ASP A 157 -2.08 22.06 2.31
N VAL A 158 -0.98 22.51 1.70
CA VAL A 158 0.37 22.28 2.24
C VAL A 158 0.53 22.88 3.64
N THR A 159 -0.19 23.96 3.96
CA THR A 159 -0.09 24.66 5.25
C THR A 159 -1.06 24.16 6.31
N GLY A 160 -1.98 23.26 5.98
CA GLY A 160 -3.00 22.76 6.89
C GLY A 160 -4.10 23.78 7.25
N SER A 161 -4.25 24.84 6.45
CA SER A 161 -5.26 25.89 6.64
C SER A 161 -6.61 25.59 5.98
N THR A 162 -6.61 24.76 4.93
CA THR A 162 -7.79 24.43 4.12
C THR A 162 -7.81 22.94 3.78
N ALA A 163 -8.96 22.30 3.97
CA ALA A 163 -9.25 20.96 3.46
C ALA A 163 -10.04 21.01 2.14
N PHE A 164 -9.80 20.04 1.27
CA PHE A 164 -10.50 19.82 0.02
C PHE A 164 -11.10 18.43 0.02
N CYS A 165 -12.40 18.33 -0.22
CA CYS A 165 -13.10 17.06 -0.30
C CYS A 165 -13.71 16.83 -1.68
N PHE A 166 -13.74 15.58 -2.12
CA PHE A 166 -14.19 15.21 -3.46
C PHE A 166 -14.96 13.89 -3.45
N SER A 167 -16.14 13.91 -4.07
CA SER A 167 -16.94 12.73 -4.41
C SER A 167 -17.40 12.80 -5.87
N ASN A 168 -18.16 11.80 -6.31
CA ASN A 168 -18.86 11.87 -7.59
C ASN A 168 -20.05 12.85 -7.56
N LEU A 169 -20.64 13.10 -6.40
CA LEU A 169 -21.85 13.94 -6.25
C LEU A 169 -21.57 15.39 -5.86
N PHE A 170 -20.44 15.67 -5.23
CA PHE A 170 -20.04 17.02 -4.81
C PHE A 170 -18.53 17.17 -4.68
N SER A 171 -18.09 18.42 -4.58
CA SER A 171 -16.78 18.79 -4.04
C SER A 171 -16.97 19.85 -2.97
N CYS A 172 -16.03 19.95 -2.03
CA CYS A 172 -16.08 20.98 -1.01
C CYS A 172 -14.70 21.54 -0.66
N THR A 173 -14.70 22.74 -0.10
CA THR A 173 -13.55 23.35 0.55
C THR A 173 -13.94 23.74 1.97
N PHE A 174 -13.09 23.40 2.94
CA PHE A 174 -13.28 23.76 4.34
C PHE A 174 -12.10 24.59 4.82
N ASN A 175 -12.35 25.86 5.15
CA ASN A 175 -11.33 26.77 5.68
C ASN A 175 -11.45 26.88 7.18
N THR A 176 -10.33 26.78 7.88
CA THR A 176 -10.24 26.84 9.34
C THR A 176 -10.49 28.25 9.89
N SER A 177 -10.04 29.28 9.17
CA SER A 177 -10.31 30.68 9.43
C SER A 177 -10.82 31.32 8.15
N PRO A 178 -12.13 31.63 8.02
CA PRO A 178 -13.07 31.98 9.11
C PRO A 178 -14.01 30.84 9.56
N ASN A 179 -13.60 29.57 9.51
CA ASN A 179 -14.47 28.40 9.72
C ASN A 179 -15.64 28.36 8.72
N SER A 180 -15.31 28.20 7.43
CA SER A 180 -16.28 28.25 6.33
C SER A 180 -16.23 27.01 5.45
N LEU A 181 -17.38 26.40 5.19
CA LEU A 181 -17.55 25.30 4.24
C LEU A 181 -18.21 25.81 2.95
N ASN A 182 -17.55 25.66 1.81
CA ASN A 182 -18.15 25.86 0.49
C ASN A 182 -18.35 24.50 -0.19
N VAL A 183 -19.52 24.27 -0.76
CA VAL A 183 -19.89 23.01 -1.42
C VAL A 183 -20.39 23.28 -2.83
N TRP A 184 -19.93 22.47 -3.78
CA TRP A 184 -20.28 22.54 -5.19
C TRP A 184 -20.78 21.18 -5.68
N PRO A 185 -21.83 21.14 -6.53
CA PRO A 185 -22.27 19.90 -7.17
C PRO A 185 -21.16 19.21 -8.01
N GLY A 186 -21.16 17.88 -8.05
CA GLY A 186 -20.14 17.09 -8.75
C GLY A 186 -20.15 17.31 -10.27
N ASN A 187 -21.32 17.59 -10.85
CA ASN A 187 -21.48 17.87 -12.28
C ASN A 187 -20.80 19.15 -12.76
N ILE A 188 -20.44 20.07 -11.85
CA ILE A 188 -19.65 21.27 -12.17
C ILE A 188 -18.17 21.10 -11.84
N SER A 189 -17.81 20.07 -11.06
CA SER A 189 -16.44 19.80 -10.65
C SER A 189 -15.68 18.98 -11.70
N TRP A 190 -16.37 18.06 -12.39
CA TRP A 190 -15.74 17.07 -13.26
C TRP A 190 -16.22 17.18 -14.72
N PRO A 191 -15.31 17.09 -15.71
CA PRO A 191 -15.69 17.00 -17.12
C PRO A 191 -16.55 15.78 -17.45
N ASN A 192 -16.43 14.71 -16.66
CA ASN A 192 -17.24 13.51 -16.78
C ASN A 192 -18.02 13.27 -15.48
N THR A 193 -19.35 13.25 -15.57
CA THR A 193 -20.26 13.06 -14.44
C THR A 193 -20.24 11.65 -13.86
N THR A 194 -19.61 10.67 -14.52
CA THR A 194 -19.45 9.30 -14.01
C THR A 194 -18.11 9.10 -13.31
N PHE A 195 -17.33 10.17 -13.09
CA PHE A 195 -16.06 10.09 -12.39
C PHE A 195 -16.28 9.77 -10.90
N MET A 196 -15.56 8.76 -10.42
CA MET A 196 -15.56 8.31 -9.03
C MET A 196 -14.14 8.50 -8.49
N PRO A 197 -13.90 9.47 -7.59
CA PRO A 197 -12.57 9.75 -7.08
C PRO A 197 -12.14 8.70 -6.05
N HIS A 198 -10.90 8.22 -6.12
CA HIS A 198 -10.38 7.22 -5.17
C HIS A 198 -9.21 7.73 -4.34
N ALA A 199 -8.41 8.66 -4.88
CA ALA A 199 -7.37 9.33 -4.11
C ALA A 199 -7.09 10.71 -4.66
N VAL A 200 -6.68 11.61 -3.76
CA VAL A 200 -6.37 13.00 -4.08
C VAL A 200 -5.20 13.47 -3.23
N ASP A 201 -4.35 14.31 -3.81
CA ASP A 201 -3.32 15.04 -3.09
C ASP A 201 -3.16 16.43 -3.71
N TYR A 202 -2.67 17.38 -2.92
CA TYR A 202 -2.64 18.79 -3.26
C TYR A 202 -1.26 19.41 -3.02
N HIS A 203 -0.83 20.27 -3.95
CA HIS A 203 0.40 21.03 -3.87
C HIS A 203 0.16 22.49 -4.22
N GLN A 204 0.15 23.35 -3.19
CA GLN A 204 0.12 24.83 -3.22
C GLN A 204 -0.92 25.52 -4.11
N SER A 205 -0.87 25.29 -5.42
CA SER A 205 -1.72 25.91 -6.44
C SER A 205 -2.48 24.91 -7.31
N TYR A 206 -2.21 23.60 -7.17
CA TYR A 206 -2.83 22.57 -7.99
C TYR A 206 -2.98 21.25 -7.22
N GLY A 207 -3.92 20.43 -7.64
CA GLY A 207 -4.11 19.08 -7.11
C GLY A 207 -4.10 18.04 -8.22
N VAL A 208 -3.88 16.80 -7.82
CA VAL A 208 -4.10 15.64 -8.68
C VAL A 208 -5.06 14.69 -8.00
N ILE A 209 -6.09 14.32 -8.74
CA ILE A 209 -7.12 13.37 -8.30
C ILE A 209 -7.15 12.20 -9.27
N VAL A 210 -7.16 11.00 -8.72
CA VAL A 210 -7.19 9.75 -9.48
C VAL A 210 -8.47 8.99 -9.13
N GLY A 211 -9.02 8.29 -10.10
CA GLY A 211 -10.24 7.53 -9.92
C GLY A 211 -10.64 6.75 -11.16
N PHE A 212 -11.91 6.38 -11.22
CA PHE A 212 -12.48 5.64 -12.34
C PHE A 212 -13.58 6.43 -13.05
N VAL A 213 -13.75 6.15 -14.34
CA VAL A 213 -14.86 6.64 -15.16
C VAL A 213 -15.60 5.44 -15.74
N ASP A 214 -16.94 5.46 -15.69
CA ASP A 214 -17.79 4.46 -16.37
C ASP A 214 -17.80 4.71 -17.89
N ASN A 215 -17.44 3.67 -18.66
CA ASN A 215 -17.50 3.63 -20.12
C ASN A 215 -18.86 3.15 -20.65
N GLY A 216 -19.82 2.88 -19.76
CA GLY A 216 -21.18 2.47 -20.06
C GLY A 216 -21.37 0.96 -20.22
N ARG A 217 -22.65 0.56 -20.23
CA ARG A 217 -23.08 -0.84 -20.15
C ARG A 217 -22.58 -1.73 -21.29
N ASN A 218 -22.25 -1.19 -22.46
CA ASN A 218 -21.83 -1.99 -23.62
C ASN A 218 -20.31 -2.05 -23.80
N SER A 219 -19.53 -1.39 -22.94
CA SER A 219 -18.07 -1.44 -23.01
C SER A 219 -17.52 -2.77 -22.48
N ARG A 220 -16.47 -3.29 -23.13
CA ARG A 220 -15.69 -4.45 -22.63
C ARG A 220 -14.99 -4.12 -21.32
N VAL A 221 -14.48 -2.89 -21.20
CA VAL A 221 -13.89 -2.36 -19.96
C VAL A 221 -14.92 -1.41 -19.36
N LYS A 222 -15.59 -1.84 -18.30
CA LYS A 222 -16.66 -1.06 -17.65
C LYS A 222 -16.12 0.24 -17.07
N PHE A 223 -15.05 0.16 -16.30
CA PHE A 223 -14.46 1.32 -15.65
C PHE A 223 -13.02 1.52 -16.11
N LYS A 224 -12.69 2.78 -16.41
CA LYS A 224 -11.38 3.20 -16.90
C LYS A 224 -10.67 4.05 -15.86
N PRO A 225 -9.43 3.73 -15.47
CA PRO A 225 -8.64 4.61 -14.63
C PRO A 225 -8.36 5.95 -15.33
N ILE A 226 -8.50 7.03 -14.56
CA ILE A 226 -8.26 8.40 -15.02
C ILE A 226 -7.49 9.17 -13.95
N VAL A 227 -6.61 10.07 -14.41
CA VAL A 227 -5.90 11.02 -13.55
C VAL A 227 -6.24 12.42 -14.05
N TYR A 228 -6.81 13.24 -13.18
CA TYR A 228 -7.08 14.65 -13.45
C TYR A 228 -6.08 15.53 -12.71
N LEU A 229 -5.48 16.46 -13.46
CA LEU A 229 -4.84 17.63 -12.90
C LEU A 229 -5.89 18.73 -12.79
N PHE A 230 -6.03 19.33 -11.62
CA PHE A 230 -7.00 20.39 -11.40
C PHE A 230 -6.38 21.56 -10.66
N ALA A 231 -6.86 22.76 -10.97
CA ALA A 231 -6.60 23.94 -10.18
C ALA A 231 -7.69 24.06 -9.11
N VAL A 232 -7.28 24.44 -7.90
CA VAL A 232 -8.23 24.75 -6.83
C VAL A 232 -8.23 26.24 -6.57
N ASN A 233 -9.43 26.80 -6.55
CA ASN A 233 -9.68 28.13 -6.06
C ASN A 233 -10.65 27.98 -4.89
N ILE A 234 -10.28 28.49 -3.71
CA ILE A 234 -11.07 28.36 -2.48
C ILE A 234 -12.50 28.93 -2.65
N SER A 235 -12.69 29.86 -3.58
CA SER A 235 -13.99 30.50 -3.84
C SER A 235 -14.74 29.96 -5.05
N ALA A 236 -14.23 28.93 -5.74
CA ALA A 236 -14.87 28.39 -6.93
C ALA A 236 -14.75 26.86 -7.02
N ALA A 237 -15.63 26.24 -7.80
CA ALA A 237 -15.54 24.81 -8.06
C ALA A 237 -14.17 24.45 -8.68
N PRO A 238 -13.62 23.25 -8.36
CA PRO A 238 -12.41 22.75 -8.98
C PRO A 238 -12.49 22.76 -10.50
N SER A 239 -11.42 23.19 -11.17
CA SER A 239 -11.36 23.22 -12.63
C SER A 239 -10.25 22.30 -13.15
N VAL A 240 -10.62 21.30 -13.95
CA VAL A 240 -9.67 20.38 -14.56
C VAL A 240 -8.86 21.07 -15.67
N SER A 241 -7.53 21.01 -15.58
CA SER A 241 -6.61 21.63 -16.53
C SER A 241 -5.91 20.62 -17.45
N ALA A 242 -5.71 19.38 -16.99
CA ALA A 242 -5.17 18.29 -17.81
C ALA A 242 -5.76 16.94 -17.39
N VAL A 243 -5.70 15.98 -18.31
CA VAL A 243 -6.18 14.63 -18.09
C VAL A 243 -5.20 13.62 -18.66
N TRP A 244 -4.93 12.58 -17.88
CA TRP A 244 -4.36 11.33 -18.40
C TRP A 244 -5.40 10.23 -18.27
N GLN A 245 -5.53 9.42 -19.31
CA GLN A 245 -6.45 8.29 -19.33
C GLN A 245 -5.70 7.05 -19.74
N TYR A 246 -5.92 5.96 -19.02
CA TYR A 246 -5.27 4.70 -19.34
C TYR A 246 -5.79 4.11 -20.66
N SER A 247 -4.92 3.94 -21.65
CA SER A 247 -5.24 3.18 -22.87
C SER A 247 -4.97 1.71 -22.62
N VAL A 248 -6.00 0.87 -22.79
CA VAL A 248 -5.95 -0.57 -22.50
C VAL A 248 -4.89 -1.25 -23.37
N ASN A 249 -3.72 -1.52 -22.79
CA ASN A 249 -2.59 -2.15 -23.47
C ASN A 249 -2.51 -3.64 -23.13
N GLY A 250 -3.53 -4.43 -23.47
CA GLY A 250 -3.44 -5.90 -23.63
C GLY A 250 -2.82 -6.74 -22.50
N THR A 251 -2.52 -6.20 -21.31
CA THR A 251 -2.01 -6.97 -20.18
C THR A 251 -3.12 -7.86 -19.64
N TRP A 252 -2.78 -9.04 -19.12
CA TRP A 252 -3.78 -9.97 -18.57
C TRP A 252 -4.59 -9.34 -17.42
N GLN A 253 -4.00 -8.41 -16.65
CA GLN A 253 -4.70 -7.59 -15.65
C GLN A 253 -5.64 -6.55 -16.29
N SER A 254 -5.28 -5.95 -17.43
CA SER A 254 -6.19 -5.06 -18.17
C SER A 254 -7.43 -5.78 -18.74
N GLY A 255 -7.38 -7.12 -18.79
CA GLY A 255 -8.51 -7.99 -19.14
C GLY A 255 -9.37 -8.42 -17.94
N GLN A 256 -8.94 -8.18 -16.70
CA GLN A 256 -9.82 -8.27 -15.54
C GLN A 256 -10.82 -7.13 -15.66
N THR A 257 -12.11 -7.48 -15.79
CA THR A 257 -13.13 -6.46 -15.90
C THR A 257 -13.14 -5.67 -14.58
N ASN A 258 -12.94 -4.35 -14.63
CA ASN A 258 -13.14 -3.48 -13.46
C ASN A 258 -14.60 -3.45 -12.98
N VAL A 259 -15.41 -4.47 -13.29
CA VAL A 259 -16.80 -4.64 -12.88
C VAL A 259 -16.86 -4.63 -11.35
N GLY A 260 -17.57 -3.64 -10.79
CA GLY A 260 -17.66 -3.43 -9.36
C GLY A 260 -16.80 -2.28 -8.84
N ALA A 261 -16.12 -1.50 -9.69
CA ALA A 261 -15.44 -0.27 -9.27
C ALA A 261 -16.40 0.86 -8.87
N ASP A 262 -17.71 0.58 -8.87
CA ASP A 262 -18.83 1.37 -8.37
C ASP A 262 -19.32 0.95 -6.96
N VAL A 263 -18.70 -0.07 -6.35
CA VAL A 263 -18.74 -0.32 -4.89
C VAL A 263 -17.33 -0.26 -4.28
N PHE A 264 -17.20 0.13 -3.01
CA PHE A 264 -15.92 0.03 -2.30
C PHE A 264 -15.39 -1.43 -2.34
N ALA A 265 -14.15 -1.58 -2.80
CA ALA A 265 -13.41 -2.82 -2.65
C ALA A 265 -11.91 -2.52 -2.69
N ALA A 266 -11.16 -3.17 -1.81
CA ALA A 266 -9.73 -2.97 -1.66
C ALA A 266 -8.92 -3.15 -2.95
N LYS A 267 -9.39 -3.99 -3.89
CA LYS A 267 -8.76 -4.17 -5.21
C LYS A 267 -8.82 -2.94 -6.12
N TYR A 268 -9.71 -2.00 -5.84
CA TYR A 268 -9.86 -0.73 -6.57
C TYR A 268 -9.22 0.45 -5.87
N SER A 269 -8.50 0.22 -4.76
CA SER A 269 -7.75 1.26 -4.09
C SER A 269 -6.71 1.87 -5.04
N MET A 270 -6.60 3.19 -4.94
CA MET A 270 -5.65 4.00 -5.66
C MET A 270 -4.98 4.91 -4.65
N SER A 271 -3.79 5.38 -4.99
CA SER A 271 -3.06 6.33 -4.17
C SER A 271 -2.42 7.39 -5.06
N VAL A 272 -2.29 8.60 -4.54
CA VAL A 272 -1.60 9.68 -5.22
C VAL A 272 -0.77 10.48 -4.22
N LYS A 273 0.47 10.81 -4.59
CA LYS A 273 1.32 11.72 -3.83
C LYS A 273 2.10 12.66 -4.76
N LEU A 274 1.99 13.96 -4.53
CA LEU A 274 2.78 15.00 -5.19
C LEU A 274 4.08 15.27 -4.42
N ASN A 275 5.11 15.78 -5.08
CA ASN A 275 6.29 16.34 -4.44
C ASN A 275 6.53 17.80 -4.87
N ASP A 276 7.48 18.47 -4.23
CA ASP A 276 7.83 19.87 -4.55
C ASP A 276 8.49 20.03 -5.93
N ALA A 277 9.02 18.93 -6.49
CA ALA A 277 9.59 18.88 -7.84
C ALA A 277 8.53 18.74 -8.96
N ARG A 278 7.24 18.89 -8.66
CA ARG A 278 6.12 18.73 -9.60
C ARG A 278 6.02 17.35 -10.24
N GLN A 279 6.47 16.34 -9.52
CA GLN A 279 6.26 14.95 -9.86
C GLN A 279 5.12 14.36 -9.04
N VAL A 280 4.47 13.36 -9.61
CA VAL A 280 3.26 12.76 -9.04
C VAL A 280 3.39 11.25 -9.14
N LEU A 281 3.40 10.59 -7.99
CA LEU A 281 3.24 9.15 -7.91
C LEU A 281 1.75 8.82 -7.91
N VAL A 282 1.35 7.88 -8.74
CA VAL A 282 -0.02 7.36 -8.79
C VAL A 282 0.03 5.85 -8.74
N GLY A 283 -0.46 5.26 -7.65
CA GLY A 283 -0.68 3.83 -7.51
C GLY A 283 -2.07 3.44 -7.99
N ILE A 284 -2.16 2.38 -8.80
CA ILE A 284 -3.45 1.80 -9.22
C ILE A 284 -3.41 0.29 -8.95
N GLN A 285 -4.04 -0.15 -7.86
CA GLN A 285 -3.94 -1.53 -7.39
C GLN A 285 -4.53 -2.54 -8.37
N SER A 286 -5.66 -2.23 -9.00
CA SER A 286 -6.29 -3.11 -10.00
C SER A 286 -5.42 -3.35 -11.24
N MET A 287 -4.45 -2.47 -11.48
CA MET A 287 -3.48 -2.60 -12.56
C MET A 287 -2.16 -3.20 -12.10
N ASN A 288 -1.93 -3.34 -10.79
CA ASN A 288 -0.65 -3.72 -10.24
C ASN A 288 0.49 -2.79 -10.71
N THR A 289 0.26 -1.48 -10.71
CA THR A 289 1.24 -0.54 -11.29
C THR A 289 1.29 0.75 -10.51
N VAL A 290 2.50 1.26 -10.32
CA VAL A 290 2.76 2.64 -9.89
C VAL A 290 3.29 3.44 -11.06
N PHE A 291 2.66 4.56 -11.34
CA PHE A 291 3.03 5.50 -12.38
C PHE A 291 3.70 6.73 -11.76
N LEU A 292 4.71 7.26 -12.46
CA LEU A 292 5.29 8.55 -12.16
C LEU A 292 4.95 9.52 -13.28
N PHE A 293 4.35 10.64 -12.93
CA PHE A 293 4.02 11.73 -13.83
C PHE A 293 4.86 12.97 -13.51
N SER A 294 5.02 13.80 -14.52
CA SER A 294 5.52 15.18 -14.40
C SER A 294 4.43 16.16 -14.79
N VAL A 295 4.27 17.21 -13.98
CA VAL A 295 3.36 18.33 -14.23
C VAL A 295 4.15 19.51 -14.82
N SER A 296 3.65 20.10 -15.91
CA SER A 296 4.30 21.28 -16.50
C SER A 296 4.20 22.51 -15.61
N SER A 297 5.11 23.45 -15.82
CA SER A 297 5.11 24.72 -15.09
C SER A 297 3.89 25.60 -15.36
N SER A 298 3.25 25.44 -16.51
CA SER A 298 1.99 26.09 -16.86
C SER A 298 0.75 25.40 -16.28
N LEU A 299 0.91 24.25 -15.61
CA LEU A 299 -0.18 23.45 -15.04
C LEU A 299 -1.21 22.99 -16.08
N THR A 300 -0.80 22.84 -17.34
CA THR A 300 -1.68 22.47 -18.48
C THR A 300 -1.39 21.08 -19.04
N THR A 301 -0.34 20.42 -18.58
CA THR A 301 0.03 19.09 -19.08
C THR A 301 0.43 18.17 -17.94
N LEU A 302 -0.03 16.92 -18.03
CA LEU A 302 0.33 15.82 -17.15
C LEU A 302 0.95 14.72 -18.02
N THR A 303 2.25 14.46 -17.86
CA THR A 303 3.00 13.54 -18.72
C THR A 303 3.50 12.36 -17.90
N GLN A 304 3.16 11.13 -18.29
CA GLN A 304 3.74 9.93 -17.69
C GLN A 304 5.22 9.83 -18.09
N ILE A 305 6.12 9.75 -17.10
CA ILE A 305 7.57 9.66 -17.29
C ILE A 305 8.13 8.29 -16.94
N ALA A 306 7.52 7.57 -16.00
CA ALA A 306 7.90 6.20 -15.67
C ALA A 306 6.70 5.39 -15.16
N SER A 307 6.85 4.08 -15.13
CA SER A 307 5.92 3.13 -14.50
C SER A 307 6.69 1.91 -14.02
N GLN A 308 6.28 1.35 -12.88
CA GLN A 308 6.81 0.11 -12.32
C GLN A 308 5.67 -0.86 -12.00
N ASP A 309 5.90 -2.12 -12.31
CA ASP A 309 5.08 -3.25 -11.88
C ASP A 309 5.99 -4.37 -11.37
N THR A 310 5.46 -5.26 -10.54
CA THR A 310 6.19 -6.43 -10.01
C THR A 310 5.67 -7.74 -10.58
N GLY A 311 5.10 -7.72 -11.79
CA GLY A 311 4.57 -8.91 -12.44
C GLY A 311 3.32 -9.49 -11.76
N LYS A 312 3.33 -10.79 -11.41
CA LYS A 312 2.13 -11.53 -10.95
C LYS A 312 2.10 -11.85 -9.44
N SER A 313 3.21 -11.66 -8.73
CA SER A 313 3.36 -12.19 -7.37
C SER A 313 2.98 -11.18 -6.26
N TRP A 314 3.10 -9.90 -6.56
CA TRP A 314 2.83 -8.79 -5.63
C TRP A 314 2.00 -7.74 -6.35
N GLY A 315 0.93 -7.27 -5.70
CA GLY A 315 0.04 -6.20 -6.14
C GLY A 315 0.53 -4.84 -5.62
N PHE A 316 1.05 -4.03 -6.52
CA PHE A 316 1.53 -2.66 -6.37
C PHE A 316 0.39 -1.65 -6.52
N GLY A 317 0.59 -0.49 -5.91
CA GLY A 317 -0.25 0.68 -6.16
C GLY A 317 -1.41 0.86 -5.19
N LYS A 318 -1.46 0.08 -4.10
CA LYS A 318 -2.38 0.36 -3.00
C LYS A 318 -2.05 1.72 -2.38
N GLU A 319 -0.81 1.87 -1.90
CA GLU A 319 -0.31 3.11 -1.30
C GLU A 319 1.08 3.45 -1.82
N VAL A 320 1.33 4.75 -1.96
CA VAL A 320 2.61 5.33 -2.39
C VAL A 320 2.95 6.51 -1.49
N ALA A 321 4.23 6.70 -1.24
CA ALA A 321 4.74 7.75 -0.35
C ALA A 321 6.09 8.28 -0.84
N TRP A 322 6.31 9.59 -0.70
CA TRP A 322 7.61 10.22 -0.93
C TRP A 322 8.40 10.20 0.38
N LEU A 323 9.62 9.64 0.35
CA LEU A 323 10.47 9.53 1.54
C LEU A 323 11.35 10.76 1.76
N ASP A 324 11.35 11.70 0.82
CA ASP A 324 12.06 12.96 0.92
C ASP A 324 11.26 14.10 0.27
N TYR A 325 11.56 15.33 0.67
CA TYR A 325 11.00 16.52 0.02
C TYR A 325 11.55 16.73 -1.39
N SER A 326 12.78 16.26 -1.64
CA SER A 326 13.45 16.42 -2.94
C SER A 326 12.83 15.59 -4.06
N GLY A 327 12.02 14.59 -3.74
CA GLY A 327 11.35 13.74 -4.71
C GLY A 327 12.22 12.65 -5.33
N SER A 328 13.29 12.23 -4.64
CA SER A 328 14.18 11.18 -5.12
C SER A 328 13.72 9.80 -4.66
N SER A 329 13.45 9.67 -3.36
CA SER A 329 13.16 8.39 -2.73
C SER A 329 11.66 8.15 -2.55
N VAL A 330 11.22 6.93 -2.84
CA VAL A 330 9.80 6.54 -2.78
C VAL A 330 9.62 5.24 -2.01
N ALA A 331 8.51 5.13 -1.29
CA ALA A 331 8.02 3.90 -0.69
C ALA A 331 6.71 3.48 -1.36
N ILE A 332 6.61 2.20 -1.68
CA ILE A 332 5.43 1.60 -2.33
C ILE A 332 4.96 0.42 -1.50
N LEU A 333 3.71 0.47 -1.06
CA LEU A 333 3.05 -0.66 -0.42
C LEU A 333 2.62 -1.67 -1.49
N ALA A 334 3.05 -2.91 -1.32
CA ALA A 334 2.74 -4.02 -2.19
C ALA A 334 2.16 -5.19 -1.39
N ASN A 335 1.10 -5.80 -1.90
CA ASN A 335 0.36 -6.86 -1.20
C ASN A 335 0.35 -8.16 -2.02
N VAL A 336 0.53 -9.32 -1.36
CA VAL A 336 0.19 -10.60 -1.98
C VAL A 336 -1.32 -10.76 -1.95
N TYR A 337 -1.91 -10.97 -3.13
CA TYR A 337 -3.35 -11.16 -3.26
C TYR A 337 -3.66 -12.57 -3.80
N SER A 338 -4.71 -13.18 -3.27
CA SER A 338 -5.33 -14.37 -3.88
C SER A 338 -6.14 -13.99 -5.12
N PHE A 339 -6.61 -14.97 -5.89
CA PHE A 339 -7.56 -14.72 -6.99
C PHE A 339 -8.86 -14.05 -6.54
N SER A 340 -9.22 -14.17 -5.25
CA SER A 340 -10.36 -13.48 -4.63
C SER A 340 -9.99 -12.14 -4.00
N TYR A 341 -8.78 -11.61 -4.27
CA TYR A 341 -8.26 -10.34 -3.73
C TYR A 341 -8.20 -10.28 -2.20
N THR A 342 -8.06 -11.43 -1.54
CA THR A 342 -7.78 -11.47 -0.10
C THR A 342 -6.29 -11.29 0.13
N TRP A 343 -5.90 -10.38 1.02
CA TRP A 343 -4.50 -10.14 1.34
C TRP A 343 -3.98 -11.17 2.32
N SER A 344 -2.79 -11.70 2.05
CA SER A 344 -2.13 -12.66 2.93
C SER A 344 -0.84 -12.13 3.55
N SER A 345 -0.20 -11.16 2.90
CA SER A 345 1.00 -10.48 3.39
C SER A 345 1.29 -9.23 2.58
N SER A 346 2.07 -8.33 3.16
CA SER A 346 2.44 -7.05 2.58
C SER A 346 3.94 -6.82 2.67
N ARG A 347 4.45 -6.00 1.75
CA ARG A 347 5.83 -5.53 1.73
C ARG A 347 5.87 -4.08 1.30
N ILE A 348 6.81 -3.32 1.86
CA ILE A 348 7.09 -1.95 1.46
C ILE A 348 8.38 -1.96 0.65
N PHE A 349 8.26 -1.59 -0.63
CA PHE A 349 9.38 -1.48 -1.55
C PHE A 349 9.89 -0.05 -1.54
N VAL A 350 11.17 0.13 -1.23
CA VAL A 350 11.82 1.44 -1.17
C VAL A 350 12.75 1.60 -2.37
N TYR A 351 12.69 2.75 -3.04
CA TYR A 351 13.54 3.10 -4.18
C TYR A 351 14.19 4.45 -3.93
N ASP A 352 15.48 4.61 -4.26
CA ASP A 352 16.17 5.92 -4.21
C ASP A 352 16.00 6.76 -5.48
N SER A 353 15.48 6.15 -6.54
CA SER A 353 15.08 6.83 -7.75
C SER A 353 14.00 6.01 -8.44
N PHE A 354 12.94 6.66 -8.91
CA PHE A 354 11.84 5.98 -9.57
C PHE A 354 11.90 6.19 -11.09
N THR A 355 12.45 5.20 -11.80
CA THR A 355 12.55 5.13 -13.27
C THR A 355 12.09 3.76 -13.74
N ASN A 356 11.86 3.55 -15.04
CA ASN A 356 11.44 2.23 -15.58
C ASN A 356 12.46 1.11 -15.36
N ALA A 357 13.72 1.42 -15.07
CA ALA A 357 14.79 0.44 -14.84
C ALA A 357 15.18 0.32 -13.37
N SER A 358 14.52 1.04 -12.47
CA SER A 358 14.86 1.06 -11.05
C SER A 358 14.57 -0.28 -10.38
N SER A 359 15.49 -0.75 -9.55
CA SER A 359 15.27 -1.82 -8.59
C SER A 359 15.07 -1.25 -7.18
N PRO A 360 14.32 -1.94 -6.30
CA PRO A 360 14.19 -1.51 -4.92
C PRO A 360 15.55 -1.58 -4.21
N VAL A 361 15.90 -0.52 -3.49
CA VAL A 361 17.11 -0.46 -2.65
C VAL A 361 16.90 -1.16 -1.32
N ALA A 362 15.65 -1.22 -0.85
CA ALA A 362 15.26 -1.98 0.33
C ALA A 362 13.83 -2.51 0.19
N ILE A 363 13.56 -3.61 0.89
CA ILE A 363 12.22 -4.19 1.01
C ILE A 363 11.99 -4.44 2.49
N PHE A 364 10.88 -3.94 3.02
CA PHE A 364 10.45 -4.15 4.40
C PHE A 364 9.20 -5.06 4.43
N PRO A 365 9.05 -5.98 5.40
CA PRO A 365 10.05 -6.35 6.41
C PRO A 365 11.25 -7.12 5.82
N ASN A 366 12.38 -7.08 6.52
CA ASN A 366 13.61 -7.83 6.20
C ASN A 366 14.30 -8.34 7.49
N SER A 367 15.46 -8.99 7.35
CA SER A 367 16.19 -9.58 8.49
C SER A 367 16.70 -8.58 9.52
N GLN A 368 16.90 -7.31 9.14
CA GLN A 368 17.29 -6.23 10.04
C GLN A 368 16.08 -5.44 10.55
N GLN A 369 14.97 -5.46 9.81
CA GLN A 369 13.76 -4.71 10.08
C GLN A 369 12.57 -5.67 9.98
N ALA A 370 12.45 -6.56 10.95
CA ALA A 370 11.32 -7.50 11.03
C ALA A 370 10.03 -6.76 11.40
N LEU A 371 8.86 -7.36 11.16
CA LEU A 371 7.65 -6.84 11.80
C LEU A 371 7.70 -7.16 13.31
N SER A 372 7.19 -6.25 14.14
CA SER A 372 6.96 -6.53 15.57
C SER A 372 6.01 -7.73 15.71
N GLU A 373 6.17 -8.52 16.78
CA GLU A 373 5.33 -9.70 17.05
C GLU A 373 3.84 -9.36 17.16
N ASN A 374 3.51 -8.11 17.54
CA ASN A 374 2.14 -7.63 17.69
C ASN A 374 1.51 -7.19 16.35
N MET A 375 2.30 -7.09 15.27
CA MET A 375 1.80 -6.62 13.98
C MET A 375 1.41 -7.77 13.04
N SER A 376 0.31 -7.56 12.33
CA SER A 376 -0.09 -8.42 11.23
C SER A 376 0.90 -8.29 10.06
N PRO A 377 1.18 -9.40 9.33
CA PRO A 377 1.92 -9.35 8.08
C PRO A 377 1.17 -8.61 6.96
N THR A 378 -0.12 -8.30 7.15
CA THR A 378 -0.93 -7.54 6.21
C THR A 378 -0.99 -6.09 6.64
N LEU A 379 -0.44 -5.21 5.80
CA LEU A 379 -0.38 -3.77 6.01
C LEU A 379 -1.46 -3.07 5.17
N LEU A 380 -2.10 -2.07 5.78
CA LEU A 380 -3.18 -1.30 5.18
C LEU A 380 -2.66 -0.04 4.51
N ASN A 381 -2.00 0.83 5.27
CA ASN A 381 -1.59 2.14 4.79
C ASN A 381 -0.12 2.40 5.06
N VAL A 382 0.48 3.25 4.23
CA VAL A 382 1.83 3.78 4.42
C VAL A 382 1.76 5.28 4.28
N VAL A 383 2.23 5.99 5.31
CA VAL A 383 2.35 7.45 5.31
C VAL A 383 3.78 7.82 5.59
N SER A 384 4.29 8.81 4.88
CA SER A 384 5.65 9.31 5.10
C SER A 384 5.63 10.71 5.68
N THR A 385 6.56 10.91 6.60
CA THR A 385 7.14 12.21 6.88
C THR A 385 8.43 12.33 6.05
N PRO A 386 9.10 13.48 6.03
CA PRO A 386 10.30 13.70 5.20
C PRO A 386 11.51 12.85 5.57
N VAL A 387 11.48 12.24 6.76
CA VAL A 387 12.58 11.45 7.30
C VAL A 387 12.10 10.11 7.87
N ASN A 388 10.83 9.97 8.21
CA ASN A 388 10.28 8.76 8.82
C ASN A 388 9.17 8.17 7.98
N LEU A 389 8.98 6.87 8.09
CA LEU A 389 7.91 6.13 7.42
C LEU A 389 7.04 5.47 8.47
N ALA A 390 5.75 5.76 8.48
CA ALA A 390 4.78 5.08 9.33
C ALA A 390 3.87 4.19 8.49
N PHE A 391 3.44 3.07 9.06
CA PHE A 391 2.50 2.16 8.43
C PHE A 391 1.57 1.53 9.46
N VAL A 392 0.40 1.12 9.00
CA VAL A 392 -0.67 0.55 9.83
C VAL A 392 -1.04 -0.83 9.33
N ASP A 393 -1.31 -1.75 10.24
CA ASP A 393 -1.75 -3.10 9.93
C ASP A 393 -3.29 -3.25 9.92
N VAL A 394 -3.79 -4.45 9.62
CA VAL A 394 -5.24 -4.74 9.59
C VAL A 394 -5.96 -4.63 10.95
N TYR A 395 -5.21 -4.47 12.05
CA TYR A 395 -5.75 -4.39 13.40
C TYR A 395 -5.62 -2.97 13.99
N GLY A 396 -5.15 -1.99 13.22
CA GLY A 396 -4.91 -0.62 13.71
C GLY A 396 -3.62 -0.48 14.52
N ASN A 397 -2.67 -1.42 14.41
CA ASN A 397 -1.35 -1.23 15.02
C ASN A 397 -0.50 -0.36 14.11
N ILE A 398 0.08 0.70 14.69
CA ILE A 398 0.95 1.63 13.99
C ILE A 398 2.42 1.32 14.31
N PHE A 399 3.26 1.34 13.28
CA PHE A 399 4.71 1.30 13.45
C PHE A 399 5.38 2.42 12.67
N VAL A 400 6.34 3.08 13.31
CA VAL A 400 7.09 4.20 12.75
C VAL A 400 8.56 3.83 12.61
N ILE A 401 9.04 3.73 11.37
CA ILE A 401 10.45 3.61 11.04
C ILE A 401 11.07 5.01 11.02
N LEU A 402 11.79 5.33 12.08
CA LEU A 402 12.56 6.55 12.23
C LEU A 402 13.82 6.53 11.34
N SER A 403 14.23 7.69 10.82
CA SER A 403 15.54 7.83 10.18
C SER A 403 16.65 7.53 11.18
N SER A 404 17.63 6.73 10.76
CA SER A 404 18.81 6.40 11.56
C SER A 404 20.07 7.02 10.94
N PRO A 405 21.01 7.52 11.76
CA PRO A 405 22.24 8.12 11.25
C PRO A 405 23.13 7.11 10.53
N ALA A 406 24.05 7.62 9.70
CA ALA A 406 25.08 6.80 9.06
C ALA A 406 25.82 5.92 10.10
N GLY A 407 26.10 4.67 9.73
CA GLY A 407 26.65 3.64 10.62
C GLY A 407 25.61 2.87 11.43
N THR A 408 24.34 3.28 11.45
CA THR A 408 23.25 2.58 12.17
C THR A 408 22.05 2.34 11.24
N TYR A 409 21.24 1.33 11.51
CA TYR A 409 19.96 1.09 10.83
C TYR A 409 18.79 1.22 11.81
N PRO A 410 17.57 1.46 11.33
CA PRO A 410 16.41 1.52 12.20
C PRO A 410 15.91 0.10 12.44
N SER A 411 16.31 -0.48 13.57
CA SER A 411 15.86 -1.79 14.00
C SER A 411 14.44 -1.72 14.52
N THR A 412 13.65 -2.71 14.15
CA THR A 412 12.31 -2.90 14.70
C THR A 412 12.31 -3.80 15.94
N THR A 413 13.47 -4.39 16.28
CA THR A 413 13.64 -5.17 17.51
C THR A 413 14.14 -4.27 18.64
N GLY A 414 13.44 -4.20 19.78
CA GLY A 414 13.77 -3.25 20.86
C GLY A 414 12.69 -2.97 21.92
N SER A 415 12.97 -2.01 22.82
CA SER A 415 12.26 -1.73 24.09
C SER A 415 10.78 -1.36 24.01
N ASP A 416 10.25 -1.07 22.82
CA ASP A 416 8.91 -0.49 22.63
C ASP A 416 8.04 -1.31 21.68
N GLU A 417 8.36 -2.59 21.49
CA GLU A 417 7.53 -3.52 20.70
C GLU A 417 6.10 -3.71 21.26
N GLN A 418 5.88 -3.33 22.53
CA GLN A 418 4.58 -3.39 23.21
C GLN A 418 3.79 -2.07 23.21
N SER A 419 4.34 -0.98 22.68
CA SER A 419 3.59 0.29 22.55
C SER A 419 2.88 0.37 21.20
N ASN A 420 1.71 0.99 21.17
CA ASN A 420 1.09 1.46 19.93
C ASN A 420 1.09 3.00 19.96
N PRO A 421 1.83 3.66 19.07
CA PRO A 421 2.69 3.13 18.02
C PRO A 421 3.97 2.54 18.60
N ALA A 422 4.55 1.61 17.86
CA ALA A 422 5.92 1.17 18.09
C ALA A 422 6.89 1.99 17.22
N PHE A 423 8.05 2.32 17.76
CA PHE A 423 9.08 3.09 17.07
C PHE A 423 10.33 2.24 16.82
N SER A 424 10.95 2.40 15.65
CA SER A 424 12.25 1.79 15.41
C SER A 424 13.34 2.42 16.28
N THR A 425 14.34 1.62 16.63
CA THR A 425 15.51 2.06 17.42
C THR A 425 16.77 2.02 16.56
N ALA A 426 17.61 3.04 16.66
CA ALA A 426 18.86 3.10 15.91
C ALA A 426 19.86 2.06 16.44
N THR A 427 20.11 1.02 15.64
CA THR A 427 21.01 -0.09 15.98
C THR A 427 22.27 -0.06 15.10
N PRO A 428 23.48 -0.22 15.66
CA PRO A 428 24.72 -0.28 14.88
C PRO A 428 24.69 -1.33 13.76
N CYS A 429 25.24 -1.00 12.59
CA CYS A 429 25.48 -1.98 11.54
C CYS A 429 26.37 -3.12 12.06
N ILE A 430 25.96 -4.36 11.76
CA ILE A 430 26.74 -5.56 12.10
C ILE A 430 27.99 -5.68 11.22
N VAL A 431 28.95 -6.52 11.65
CA VAL A 431 30.17 -6.80 10.90
C VAL A 431 29.86 -7.23 9.47
N GLY A 432 30.69 -6.81 8.51
CA GLY A 432 30.46 -7.08 7.08
C GLY A 432 29.39 -6.22 6.41
N THR A 433 28.72 -5.33 7.15
CA THR A 433 27.75 -4.35 6.60
C THR A 433 28.18 -2.92 6.87
N TYR A 434 27.64 -1.96 6.12
CA TYR A 434 27.90 -0.53 6.33
C TYR A 434 26.67 0.29 5.96
N LYS A 435 26.62 1.54 6.42
CA LYS A 435 25.63 2.52 5.98
C LYS A 435 26.23 3.91 5.96
N ASN A 436 26.26 4.54 4.79
CA ASN A 436 26.93 5.84 4.56
C ASN A 436 25.97 7.04 4.57
N VAL A 437 24.67 6.81 4.66
CA VAL A 437 23.62 7.84 4.59
C VAL A 437 22.69 7.75 5.80
N SER A 438 22.12 8.89 6.18
CA SER A 438 21.09 8.95 7.24
C SER A 438 19.71 8.82 6.60
N ASN A 439 19.05 7.67 6.77
CA ASN A 439 17.73 7.38 6.22
C ASN A 439 17.09 6.15 6.91
N ILE A 440 15.95 5.70 6.39
CA ILE A 440 15.21 4.53 6.88
C ILE A 440 15.76 3.17 6.39
N HIS A 441 16.83 3.15 5.60
CA HIS A 441 17.32 1.92 4.97
C HIS A 441 18.02 0.98 5.96
N PRO A 442 18.02 -0.33 5.68
CA PRO A 442 18.91 -1.27 6.35
C PRO A 442 20.39 -0.99 6.01
N CYS A 443 21.30 -1.61 6.74
CA CYS A 443 22.71 -1.60 6.38
C CYS A 443 22.94 -2.45 5.13
N SER A 444 23.78 -1.94 4.22
CA SER A 444 24.16 -2.66 3.00
C SER A 444 25.33 -3.60 3.26
N LEU A 445 25.38 -4.73 2.56
CA LEU A 445 26.55 -5.63 2.59
C LEU A 445 27.76 -4.93 1.98
N CYS A 446 28.95 -5.15 2.57
CA CYS A 446 30.19 -4.69 1.96
C CYS A 446 30.38 -5.35 0.59
N PRO A 447 30.70 -4.59 -0.47
CA PRO A 447 30.94 -5.14 -1.80
C PRO A 447 32.15 -6.08 -1.79
N THR A 448 32.26 -6.90 -2.83
CA THR A 448 33.40 -7.82 -3.01
C THR A 448 34.73 -7.06 -3.01
N ALA A 449 35.80 -7.72 -2.55
CA ALA A 449 37.12 -7.12 -2.32
C ALA A 449 37.18 -6.03 -1.24
N THR A 450 36.09 -5.81 -0.49
CA THR A 450 36.07 -4.93 0.68
C THR A 450 35.60 -5.68 1.93
N LYS A 451 35.95 -5.15 3.10
CA LYS A 451 35.59 -5.69 4.40
C LYS A 451 35.17 -4.59 5.36
N ASN A 452 34.38 -4.98 6.35
CA ASN A 452 34.15 -4.18 7.55
C ASN A 452 34.29 -5.05 8.83
N PRO A 453 35.35 -4.83 9.63
CA PRO A 453 35.55 -5.58 10.87
C PRO A 453 34.58 -5.20 12.01
N GLY A 454 33.76 -4.15 11.88
CA GLY A 454 32.67 -3.80 12.82
C GLY A 454 32.75 -2.40 13.44
N ASN A 455 31.71 -2.06 14.21
CA ASN A 455 31.44 -0.79 14.93
C ASN A 455 30.92 0.37 14.06
N SER A 456 29.62 0.38 13.81
CA SER A 456 28.88 1.53 13.24
C SER A 456 29.51 2.15 12.00
N SER A 457 29.99 1.31 11.09
CA SER A 457 30.86 1.79 10.01
C SER A 457 30.07 2.44 8.89
N THR A 458 30.58 3.58 8.45
CA THR A 458 30.02 4.36 7.34
C THR A 458 30.59 3.97 5.98
N SER A 459 31.59 3.10 5.94
CA SER A 459 32.28 2.66 4.71
C SER A 459 32.95 1.31 4.90
N CYS A 460 33.19 0.59 3.81
CA CYS A 460 34.00 -0.62 3.79
C CYS A 460 35.46 -0.29 3.43
N SER A 461 36.41 -1.04 4.00
CA SER A 461 37.84 -0.93 3.72
C SER A 461 38.26 -1.97 2.67
N SER A 462 39.22 -1.64 1.80
CA SER A 462 39.75 -2.62 0.84
C SER A 462 40.51 -3.74 1.55
N CYS A 463 40.42 -4.95 0.98
CA CYS A 463 41.18 -6.09 1.49
C CYS A 463 42.64 -6.04 1.04
N ALA A 464 43.52 -6.72 1.77
CA ALA A 464 44.95 -6.74 1.45
C ALA A 464 45.22 -7.43 0.11
N ALA A 465 46.30 -7.04 -0.58
CA ALA A 465 46.61 -7.47 -1.95
C ALA A 465 46.73 -9.01 -2.16
N ASN A 466 47.02 -9.78 -1.10
CA ASN A 466 47.12 -11.24 -1.14
C ASN A 466 45.95 -11.95 -0.44
N THR A 467 44.84 -11.26 -0.28
CA THR A 467 43.66 -11.77 0.44
C THR A 467 42.41 -11.62 -0.41
N PHE A 468 41.42 -12.45 -0.12
CA PHE A 468 40.13 -12.46 -0.76
C PHE A 468 39.06 -12.06 0.25
N CYS A 469 38.13 -11.20 -0.18
CA CYS A 469 36.96 -10.83 0.61
C CYS A 469 35.70 -11.07 -0.21
N PRO A 470 34.89 -12.07 0.14
CA PRO A 470 33.57 -12.21 -0.43
C PRO A 470 32.63 -11.05 -0.08
N LEU A 471 31.48 -10.99 -0.74
CA LEU A 471 30.40 -10.06 -0.39
C LEU A 471 30.05 -10.20 1.09
N GLY A 472 29.98 -9.08 1.82
CA GLY A 472 29.66 -9.07 3.25
C GLY A 472 30.80 -9.52 4.18
N SER A 473 32.06 -9.41 3.75
CA SER A 473 33.20 -9.86 4.56
C SER A 473 33.44 -9.01 5.80
N SER A 474 33.67 -9.67 6.93
CA SER A 474 34.17 -9.04 8.17
C SER A 474 35.69 -9.03 8.26
N SER A 475 36.37 -9.97 7.60
CA SER A 475 37.82 -10.13 7.64
C SER A 475 38.38 -10.60 6.30
N ASP A 476 39.68 -10.40 6.11
CA ASP A 476 40.43 -10.95 4.98
C ASP A 476 40.52 -12.48 5.07
N ILE A 477 40.39 -13.16 3.94
CA ILE A 477 40.68 -14.59 3.79
C ILE A 477 41.99 -14.72 3.02
N ASP A 478 43.00 -15.41 3.55
CA ASP A 478 44.26 -15.62 2.85
C ASP A 478 44.05 -16.47 1.59
N LEU A 479 44.55 -16.02 0.43
CA LEU A 479 44.47 -16.78 -0.81
C LEU A 479 45.17 -18.14 -0.71
N SER A 480 46.17 -18.29 0.17
CA SER A 480 46.82 -19.59 0.41
C SER A 480 45.90 -20.63 1.01
N SER A 481 44.76 -20.22 1.59
CA SER A 481 43.76 -21.10 2.19
C SER A 481 42.69 -21.55 1.18
N LEU A 482 42.69 -21.01 -0.04
CA LEU A 482 41.66 -21.26 -1.06
C LEU A 482 42.25 -22.06 -2.23
N ASN A 483 41.78 -23.31 -2.42
CA ASN A 483 42.20 -24.16 -3.54
C ASN A 483 41.63 -23.69 -4.91
N ALA A 484 40.54 -22.93 -4.92
CA ALA A 484 39.96 -22.25 -6.09
C ALA A 484 39.00 -21.14 -5.63
N VAL A 485 38.97 -20.01 -6.34
CA VAL A 485 38.03 -18.90 -6.07
C VAL A 485 36.98 -18.86 -7.18
N ILE A 486 35.77 -19.35 -6.89
CA ILE A 486 34.60 -19.17 -7.76
C ILE A 486 33.55 -18.41 -6.96
N GLN A 487 33.34 -17.14 -7.30
CA GLN A 487 32.25 -16.35 -6.75
C GLN A 487 31.04 -16.46 -7.69
N ALA A 488 30.31 -17.57 -7.56
CA ALA A 488 28.97 -17.65 -8.09
C ALA A 488 28.00 -17.38 -6.93
N LEU A 489 27.03 -16.48 -7.12
CA LEU A 489 25.80 -16.52 -6.34
C LEU A 489 25.14 -17.85 -6.68
N ALA A 490 25.42 -18.89 -5.89
CA ALA A 490 24.77 -20.18 -6.04
C ALA A 490 23.35 -20.09 -5.47
N TYR A 491 22.51 -19.23 -6.04
CA TYR A 491 21.15 -19.69 -6.28
C TYR A 491 21.29 -20.81 -7.32
N PRO A 492 20.65 -21.97 -7.15
CA PRO A 492 20.51 -22.88 -8.28
C PRO A 492 19.85 -22.06 -9.39
N GLU A 493 20.59 -21.75 -10.45
CA GLU A 493 19.99 -21.26 -11.67
C GLU A 493 18.97 -22.32 -12.05
N SER A 494 17.69 -21.99 -11.86
CA SER A 494 16.64 -22.71 -12.56
C SER A 494 17.03 -22.60 -14.04
N PRO A 495 17.10 -23.71 -14.79
CA PRO A 495 17.35 -23.64 -16.21
C PRO A 495 16.40 -22.62 -16.84
N GLU A 496 16.85 -21.92 -17.90
CA GLU A 496 16.05 -20.95 -18.67
C GLU A 496 14.85 -21.63 -19.35
N LEU A 497 13.89 -22.08 -18.55
CA LEU A 497 12.68 -22.77 -18.94
C LEU A 497 11.54 -21.98 -18.31
N THR A 498 10.96 -21.08 -19.11
CA THR A 498 9.86 -20.21 -18.69
C THR A 498 8.52 -20.94 -18.61
N GLY A 499 8.46 -22.21 -19.03
CA GLY A 499 7.28 -23.06 -19.00
C GLY A 499 7.28 -24.01 -17.79
N PHE A 500 6.20 -23.97 -17.00
CA PHE A 500 6.00 -24.93 -15.91
C PHE A 500 6.01 -26.39 -16.40
N ASP A 501 5.52 -26.61 -17.62
CA ASP A 501 5.51 -27.92 -18.30
C ASP A 501 6.93 -28.40 -18.63
N ASP A 502 7.83 -27.51 -19.03
CA ASP A 502 9.22 -27.85 -19.34
C ASP A 502 10.00 -28.17 -18.05
N ILE A 503 9.74 -27.44 -16.96
CA ILE A 503 10.31 -27.73 -15.64
C ILE A 503 9.81 -29.10 -15.13
N LEU A 504 8.52 -29.40 -15.32
CA LEU A 504 7.94 -30.71 -15.00
C LEU A 504 8.54 -31.81 -15.87
N LEU A 505 8.70 -31.59 -17.18
CA LEU A 505 9.32 -32.55 -18.10
C LEU A 505 10.78 -32.81 -17.72
N VAL A 506 11.56 -31.79 -17.39
CA VAL A 506 12.96 -31.96 -16.96
C VAL A 506 13.05 -32.64 -15.59
N ASN A 507 12.17 -32.32 -14.64
CA ASN A 507 12.18 -32.99 -13.33
C ASN A 507 11.64 -34.43 -13.38
N VAL A 508 10.71 -34.74 -14.28
CA VAL A 508 10.13 -36.08 -14.43
C VAL A 508 11.02 -36.97 -15.30
N PHE A 509 11.63 -36.45 -16.36
CA PHE A 509 12.40 -37.23 -17.34
C PHE A 509 13.92 -36.98 -17.31
N GLY A 510 14.40 -36.04 -16.49
CA GLY A 510 15.82 -35.76 -16.32
C GLY A 510 16.53 -36.88 -15.57
N ILE A 511 17.45 -37.55 -16.25
CA ILE A 511 18.37 -38.50 -15.63
C ILE A 511 19.65 -37.73 -15.33
N GLY A 512 19.85 -37.38 -14.06
CA GLY A 512 21.10 -36.74 -13.63
C GLY A 512 22.30 -37.66 -13.83
N THR A 513 23.49 -37.06 -14.00
CA THR A 513 24.74 -37.81 -14.29
C THR A 513 25.35 -38.51 -13.07
N THR A 514 24.82 -38.25 -11.87
CA THR A 514 25.28 -38.89 -10.63
C THR A 514 24.34 -40.02 -10.23
N ALA A 515 24.90 -41.09 -9.64
CA ALA A 515 24.15 -42.29 -9.24
C ALA A 515 22.98 -41.97 -8.29
N HIS A 516 23.12 -40.95 -7.43
CA HIS A 516 22.05 -40.50 -6.54
C HIS A 516 20.86 -39.92 -7.31
N CYS A 517 21.11 -39.11 -8.35
CA CYS A 517 20.04 -38.52 -9.15
C CYS A 517 19.25 -39.54 -9.98
N VAL A 518 19.89 -40.65 -10.39
CA VAL A 518 19.19 -41.76 -11.09
C VAL A 518 18.20 -42.47 -10.17
N VAL A 519 18.59 -42.73 -8.91
CA VAL A 519 17.75 -43.48 -7.95
C VAL A 519 16.57 -42.65 -7.42
N VAL A 520 16.71 -41.33 -7.35
CA VAL A 520 15.65 -40.42 -6.89
C VAL A 520 14.71 -40.02 -8.05
N SER A 521 15.06 -40.31 -9.31
CA SER A 521 14.24 -39.96 -10.48
C SER A 521 12.91 -40.74 -10.51
N PRO A 522 11.75 -40.06 -10.65
CA PRO A 522 10.44 -40.72 -10.80
C PRO A 522 10.36 -41.66 -12.00
N LEU A 523 11.05 -41.36 -13.10
CA LEU A 523 11.09 -42.20 -14.31
C LEU A 523 11.74 -43.56 -14.05
N PHE A 524 12.80 -43.60 -13.22
CA PHE A 524 13.49 -44.85 -12.87
C PHE A 524 12.54 -45.83 -12.18
N TRP A 525 11.77 -45.35 -11.20
CA TRP A 525 10.77 -46.16 -10.50
C TRP A 525 9.59 -46.55 -11.40
N ALA A 526 9.15 -45.65 -12.29
CA ALA A 526 8.11 -45.97 -13.27
C ALA A 526 8.52 -47.11 -14.22
N ILE A 527 9.77 -47.14 -14.67
CA ILE A 527 10.30 -48.23 -15.52
C ILE A 527 10.35 -49.56 -14.74
N ILE A 528 10.79 -49.54 -13.47
CA ILE A 528 10.81 -50.76 -12.64
C ILE A 528 9.39 -51.32 -12.47
N VAL A 529 8.41 -50.46 -12.17
CA VAL A 529 7.01 -50.88 -12.02
C VAL A 529 6.45 -51.43 -13.33
N ALA A 530 6.77 -50.81 -14.48
CA ALA A 530 6.35 -51.29 -15.79
C ALA A 530 6.91 -52.68 -16.12
N ILE A 531 8.19 -52.93 -15.80
CA ILE A 531 8.82 -54.25 -15.99
C ILE A 531 8.15 -55.30 -15.11
N LEU A 532 7.89 -54.99 -13.83
CA LEU A 532 7.19 -55.89 -12.91
C LEU A 532 5.79 -56.23 -13.40
N ALA A 533 5.03 -55.23 -13.88
CA ALA A 533 3.71 -55.45 -14.44
C ALA A 533 3.76 -56.35 -15.69
N LEU A 534 4.76 -56.18 -16.54
CA LEU A 534 4.95 -56.99 -17.75
C LEU A 534 5.31 -58.45 -17.41
N ILE A 535 6.15 -58.67 -16.40
CA ILE A 535 6.45 -60.02 -15.87
C ILE A 535 5.17 -60.70 -15.38
N VAL A 536 4.36 -59.99 -14.59
CA VAL A 536 3.08 -60.52 -14.08
C VAL A 536 2.16 -60.89 -15.24
N MET A 537 2.02 -60.03 -16.24
CA MET A 537 1.19 -60.32 -17.43
C MET A 537 1.68 -61.56 -18.19
N ILE A 538 3.00 -61.71 -18.38
CA ILE A 538 3.58 -62.90 -19.02
C ILE A 538 3.28 -64.15 -18.19
N THR A 539 3.45 -64.12 -16.87
CA THR A 539 3.13 -65.28 -16.02
C THR A 539 1.65 -65.65 -16.07
N ILE A 540 0.74 -64.68 -16.08
CA ILE A 540 -0.70 -64.92 -16.22
C ILE A 540 -1.02 -65.53 -17.60
N ALA A 541 -0.39 -65.03 -18.66
CA ALA A 541 -0.58 -65.57 -20.01
C ALA A 541 -0.07 -67.02 -20.13
N LEU A 542 1.09 -67.33 -19.55
CA LEU A 542 1.65 -68.69 -19.51
C LEU A 542 0.78 -69.64 -18.68
N LEU A 543 0.25 -69.18 -17.54
CA LEU A 543 -0.69 -69.95 -16.72
C LEU A 543 -1.99 -70.23 -17.47
N LYS A 544 -2.57 -69.23 -18.13
CA LYS A 544 -3.76 -69.41 -18.99
C LYS A 544 -3.51 -70.39 -20.12
N TYR A 545 -2.34 -70.33 -20.76
CA TYR A 545 -1.96 -71.27 -21.81
C TYR A 545 -1.86 -72.71 -21.29
N ARG A 546 -1.23 -72.92 -20.12
CA ARG A 546 -1.12 -74.24 -19.48
C ARG A 546 -2.48 -74.82 -19.09
N ILE A 547 -3.36 -74.01 -18.50
CA ILE A 547 -4.71 -74.45 -18.10
C ILE A 547 -5.54 -74.84 -19.33
N LYS A 548 -5.50 -74.03 -20.39
CA LYS A 548 -6.24 -74.31 -21.63
C LYS A 548 -5.73 -75.55 -22.36
N HIS A 549 -4.43 -75.86 -22.27
CA HIS A 549 -3.88 -77.09 -22.84
C HIS A 549 -4.25 -78.34 -22.03
N ALA A 550 -4.35 -78.23 -20.71
CA ALA A 550 -4.78 -79.32 -19.83
C ALA A 550 -6.26 -79.69 -19.97
N GLU A 551 -7.10 -78.82 -20.55
CA GLU A 551 -8.50 -79.13 -20.91
C GLU A 551 -8.63 -79.76 -22.32
N SER A 552 -7.53 -79.83 -23.08
CA SER A 552 -7.50 -80.39 -24.45
C SER A 552 -6.81 -81.76 -24.58
N GLU A 553 -6.28 -82.27 -23.48
CA GLU A 553 -5.89 -83.69 -23.28
C GLU A 553 -6.98 -84.39 -22.47
#